data_AF-A0A655A4L4-F1
#
_entry.id   AF-A0A655A4L4-F1
#
_cell.length_a   1.000
_cell.length_b   1.000
_cell.length_c   1.000
_cell.angle_alpha   90.00
_cell.angle_beta   90.00
_cell.angle_gamma   90.00
#
_symmetry.space_group_name_H-M   'P 1'
#
loop_
_entity.id
_entity.type
_entity.pdbx_description
1 polymer ?
#
loop_
_entity_poly.entity_id
_entity_poly.type
_entity_poly.pdbx_seq_one_letter_code
_entity_poly.pdbx_strand_id
1 'polypeptide(L)'
;MFRAVRRTDSTGTRRYRLLAEILASGLAAERDSRAMALSAGRAWGRQLEAPPAGADTEETIDHLVAVLDDLGFAPERRASNGRQQVGLRHCPFLELAETQAGVVCPVHLGIMRGALQTWGAPVTVDRLDAFVEPDLCLAHFTPLEGAIR
;
A
#
# COMPACT_ATOMS: atom_id res chain seq x y z
N MET A 1 22.38 32.90 -12.57
CA MET A 1 21.97 32.86 -14.00
C MET A 1 20.97 31.73 -14.15
N PHE A 2 19.68 32.01 -14.30
CA PHE A 2 18.65 30.98 -14.47
C PHE A 2 18.60 30.56 -15.94
N ARG A 3 18.82 29.27 -16.22
CA ARG A 3 18.66 28.68 -17.56
C ARG A 3 17.32 27.96 -17.59
N ALA A 4 16.30 28.60 -18.17
CA ALA A 4 15.04 27.92 -18.46
C ALA A 4 15.30 26.84 -19.53
N VAL A 5 15.26 25.58 -19.12
CA VAL A 5 15.23 24.45 -20.05
C VAL A 5 13.83 24.40 -20.64
N ARG A 6 13.69 24.29 -21.98
CA ARG A 6 12.40 23.99 -22.59
C ARG A 6 11.89 22.68 -21.99
N ARG A 7 10.93 22.78 -21.06
CA ARG A 7 10.23 21.60 -20.55
C ARG A 7 9.44 21.06 -21.74
N THR A 8 9.79 19.84 -22.16
CA THR A 8 9.01 19.07 -23.14
C THR A 8 7.54 19.15 -22.74
N ASP A 9 6.69 19.50 -23.71
CA ASP A 9 5.25 19.73 -23.58
C ASP A 9 4.63 19.27 -22.25
N SER A 10 4.50 20.21 -21.31
CA SER A 10 3.85 19.94 -20.02
C SER A 10 2.34 19.79 -20.15
N THR A 11 1.75 20.03 -21.33
CA THR A 11 0.31 19.99 -21.63
C THR A 11 -0.15 18.73 -22.42
N GLY A 12 0.78 17.93 -22.94
CA GLY A 12 0.47 16.71 -23.68
C GLY A 12 -0.09 15.58 -22.80
N THR A 13 -0.89 14.70 -23.42
CA THR A 13 -1.56 13.56 -22.77
C THR A 13 -0.56 12.71 -21.96
N ARG A 14 -0.82 12.59 -20.66
CA ARG A 14 -0.03 11.72 -19.79
C ARG A 14 -0.45 10.27 -19.96
N ARG A 15 0.51 9.38 -20.19
CA ARG A 15 0.29 7.94 -20.39
C ARG A 15 0.89 7.11 -19.26
N TYR A 16 0.68 7.54 -18.00
CA TYR A 16 1.21 6.84 -16.83
C TYR A 16 0.65 5.42 -16.70
N ARG A 17 -0.58 5.18 -17.14
CA ARG A 17 -1.19 3.84 -17.22
C ARG A 17 -0.36 2.89 -18.07
N LEU A 18 -0.03 3.28 -19.31
CA LEU A 18 0.78 2.45 -20.22
C LEU A 18 2.17 2.15 -19.61
N LEU A 19 2.81 3.15 -18.99
CA LEU A 19 4.08 2.94 -18.31
C LEU A 19 3.95 1.95 -17.15
N ALA A 20 2.90 2.08 -16.34
CA ALA A 20 2.62 1.17 -15.22
C ALA A 20 2.37 -0.26 -15.71
N GLU A 21 1.61 -0.44 -16.80
CA GLU A 21 1.35 -1.74 -17.43
C GLU A 21 2.66 -2.40 -17.93
N ILE A 22 3.53 -1.64 -18.59
CA ILE A 22 4.84 -2.13 -19.08
C ILE A 22 5.72 -2.57 -17.90
N LEU A 23 5.84 -1.73 -16.88
CA LEU A 23 6.67 -2.02 -15.71
C LEU A 23 6.13 -3.21 -14.90
N ALA A 24 4.81 -3.27 -14.70
CA ALA A 24 4.18 -4.38 -13.99
C ALA A 24 4.34 -5.70 -14.75
N SER A 25 4.19 -5.70 -16.08
CA SER A 25 4.39 -6.88 -16.92
C SER A 25 5.84 -7.36 -16.88
N GLY A 26 6.81 -6.44 -16.95
CA GLY A 26 8.23 -6.77 -16.81
C GLY A 26 8.55 -7.37 -15.44
N LEU A 27 8.02 -6.79 -14.36
CA LEU A 27 8.19 -7.32 -13.01
C LEU A 27 7.54 -8.69 -12.83
N ALA A 28 6.36 -8.90 -13.43
CA ALA A 28 5.64 -10.17 -13.35
C ALA A 28 6.40 -11.34 -14.02
N ALA A 29 7.28 -11.06 -14.97
CA ALA A 29 8.11 -12.07 -15.64
C ALA A 29 9.30 -12.56 -14.78
N GLU A 30 9.61 -11.86 -13.69
CA GLU A 30 10.70 -12.23 -12.78
C GLU A 30 10.32 -13.39 -11.85
N ARG A 31 11.30 -14.25 -11.51
CA ARG A 31 11.07 -15.40 -10.62
C ARG A 31 10.60 -15.00 -9.22
N ASP A 32 11.11 -13.88 -8.70
CA ASP A 32 10.82 -13.38 -7.35
C ASP A 32 9.88 -12.16 -7.39
N SER A 33 9.06 -12.04 -8.44
CA SER A 33 8.17 -10.90 -8.71
C SER A 33 7.37 -10.44 -7.49
N ARG A 34 6.77 -11.38 -6.74
CA ARG A 34 6.04 -11.09 -5.50
C ARG A 34 6.91 -10.41 -4.44
N ALA A 35 8.12 -10.93 -4.20
CA ALA A 35 9.03 -10.39 -3.19
C ALA A 35 9.56 -9.00 -3.59
N MET A 36 9.84 -8.82 -4.88
CA MET A 36 10.26 -7.54 -5.45
C MET A 36 9.14 -6.50 -5.35
N ALA A 37 7.91 -6.85 -5.74
CA ALA A 37 6.72 -6.00 -5.63
C ALA A 37 6.46 -5.56 -4.18
N LEU A 38 6.53 -6.52 -3.23
CA LEU A 38 6.44 -6.24 -1.81
C LEU A 38 7.54 -5.29 -1.33
N SER A 39 8.77 -5.46 -1.83
CA SER A 39 9.89 -4.60 -1.48
C SER A 39 9.74 -3.17 -2.02
N ALA A 40 9.27 -3.03 -3.26
CA ALA A 40 8.96 -1.74 -3.87
C ALA A 40 7.88 -1.00 -3.07
N GLY A 41 6.80 -1.70 -2.73
CA GLY A 41 5.74 -1.19 -1.85
C GLY A 41 6.29 -0.72 -0.50
N ARG A 42 7.12 -1.54 0.16
CA ARG A 42 7.76 -1.14 1.43
C ARG A 42 8.61 0.10 1.28
N ALA A 43 9.43 0.18 0.23
CA ALA A 43 10.32 1.31 0.00
C ALA A 43 9.56 2.62 -0.20
N TRP A 44 8.39 2.57 -0.84
CA TRP A 44 7.50 3.71 -0.96
C TRP A 44 6.77 4.01 0.35
N GLY A 45 6.20 2.99 1.01
CA GLY A 45 5.45 3.15 2.26
C GLY A 45 6.27 3.75 3.41
N ARG A 46 7.59 3.51 3.43
CA ARG A 46 8.51 4.13 4.40
C ARG A 46 8.61 5.66 4.27
N GLN A 47 8.14 6.23 3.17
CA GLN A 47 8.16 7.68 2.89
C GLN A 47 6.86 8.37 3.33
N LEU A 48 5.85 7.60 3.78
CA LEU A 48 4.59 8.15 4.25
C LEU A 48 4.79 8.89 5.58
N GLU A 49 4.05 10.00 5.72
CA GLU A 49 4.08 10.83 6.92
C GLU A 49 3.70 10.01 8.16
N ALA A 50 4.50 10.15 9.21
CA ALA A 50 4.30 9.41 10.46
C ALA A 50 3.14 9.99 11.28
N PRO A 51 2.47 9.17 12.11
CA PRO A 51 1.51 9.67 13.08
C PRO A 51 2.20 10.61 14.10
N PRO A 52 1.42 11.37 14.87
CA PRO A 52 1.94 12.13 16.01
C PRO A 52 2.78 11.25 16.94
N ALA A 53 3.83 11.84 17.52
CA ALA A 53 4.71 11.12 18.44
C ALA A 53 3.94 10.61 19.67
N GLY A 54 4.20 9.36 20.06
CA GLY A 54 3.55 8.73 21.20
C GLY A 54 2.20 8.08 20.89
N ALA A 55 1.80 8.00 19.62
CA ALA A 55 0.59 7.30 19.20
C ALA A 55 0.62 5.83 19.66
N ASP A 56 -0.49 5.38 20.25
CA ASP A 56 -0.66 3.97 20.60
C ASP A 56 -0.95 3.09 19.35
N THR A 57 -1.21 1.80 19.58
CA THR A 57 -1.48 0.85 18.48
C THR A 57 -2.71 1.24 17.67
N GLU A 58 -3.80 1.65 18.33
CA GLU A 58 -5.04 1.98 17.65
C GLU A 58 -4.91 3.31 16.94
N GLU A 59 -4.31 4.32 17.56
CA GLU A 59 -4.03 5.62 16.93
C GLU A 59 -3.13 5.46 15.70
N THR A 60 -2.14 4.56 15.75
CA THR A 60 -1.27 4.26 14.62
C THR A 60 -2.04 3.59 13.46
N ILE A 61 -2.97 2.68 13.76
CA ILE A 61 -3.81 2.07 12.72
C ILE A 61 -4.82 3.09 12.18
N ASP A 62 -5.38 3.99 13.00
CA ASP A 62 -6.27 5.06 12.53
C ASP A 62 -5.54 6.03 11.60
N HIS A 63 -4.29 6.35 11.91
CA HIS A 63 -3.44 7.14 11.02
C HIS A 63 -3.17 6.40 9.70
N LEU A 64 -2.91 5.08 9.75
CA LEU A 64 -2.79 4.27 8.53
C LEU A 64 -4.07 4.31 7.69
N VAL A 65 -5.23 4.19 8.34
CA VAL A 65 -6.55 4.28 7.69
C VAL A 65 -6.71 5.65 7.02
N ALA A 66 -6.40 6.75 7.70
CA ALA A 66 -6.46 8.09 7.11
C ALA A 66 -5.55 8.23 5.88
N VAL A 67 -4.29 7.76 5.98
CA VAL A 67 -3.35 7.79 4.85
C VAL A 67 -3.84 6.93 3.67
N LEU A 68 -4.43 5.76 3.93
CA LEU A 68 -5.00 4.91 2.88
C LEU A 68 -6.23 5.54 2.23
N ASP A 69 -7.04 6.28 2.99
CA ASP A 69 -8.18 7.03 2.45
C ASP A 69 -7.73 8.16 1.53
N ASP A 70 -6.69 8.91 1.91
CA ASP A 70 -6.08 9.95 1.06
C ASP A 70 -5.49 9.39 -0.25
N LEU A 71 -5.00 8.14 -0.21
CA LEU A 71 -4.55 7.40 -1.38
C LEU A 71 -5.70 6.79 -2.21
N GLY A 72 -6.94 6.96 -1.74
CA GLY A 72 -8.15 6.56 -2.43
C GLY A 72 -8.57 5.11 -2.19
N PHE A 73 -8.04 4.40 -1.20
CA PHE A 73 -8.40 2.99 -0.98
C PHE A 73 -9.77 2.77 -0.31
N ALA A 74 -10.44 3.83 0.15
CA ALA A 74 -11.69 3.79 0.90
C ALA A 74 -11.66 2.73 2.04
N PRO A 75 -10.80 2.91 3.04
CA PRO A 75 -10.62 1.96 4.13
C PRO A 75 -11.77 1.98 5.14
N GLU A 76 -12.05 0.80 5.70
CA GLU A 76 -13.04 0.58 6.76
C GLU A 76 -12.38 -0.20 7.91
N ARG A 77 -12.44 0.34 9.13
CA ARG A 77 -12.06 -0.39 10.34
C ARG A 77 -12.94 -1.62 10.53
N ARG A 78 -12.32 -2.77 10.81
CA ARG A 78 -13.00 -4.04 11.06
C ARG A 78 -12.36 -4.78 12.22
N ALA A 79 -13.17 -5.55 12.93
CA ALA A 79 -12.69 -6.48 13.93
C ALA A 79 -13.35 -7.83 13.72
N SER A 80 -12.56 -8.91 13.75
CA SER A 80 -13.07 -10.28 13.66
C SER A 80 -12.36 -11.15 14.68
N ASN A 81 -13.10 -11.79 15.58
CA ASN A 81 -12.56 -12.68 16.61
C ASN A 81 -11.44 -12.05 17.44
N GLY A 82 -11.55 -10.76 17.77
CA GLY A 82 -10.54 -10.01 18.52
C GLY A 82 -9.27 -9.66 17.74
N ARG A 83 -9.22 -9.96 16.43
CA ARG A 83 -8.13 -9.53 15.53
C ARG A 83 -8.54 -8.27 14.77
N GLN A 84 -7.65 -7.28 14.78
CA GLN A 84 -7.81 -6.06 14.00
C GLN A 84 -7.68 -6.35 12.50
N GLN A 85 -8.60 -5.77 11.73
CA GLN A 85 -8.66 -5.88 10.28
C GLN A 85 -8.97 -4.50 9.68
N VAL A 86 -8.54 -4.29 8.44
CA VAL A 86 -8.96 -3.13 7.66
C VAL A 86 -9.48 -3.64 6.32
N GLY A 87 -10.75 -3.35 6.06
CA GLY A 87 -11.35 -3.55 4.74
C GLY A 87 -10.98 -2.39 3.83
N LEU A 88 -10.81 -2.64 2.54
CA LEU A 88 -10.51 -1.60 1.54
C LEU A 88 -11.50 -1.76 0.40
N ARG A 89 -12.39 -0.78 0.27
CA ARG A 89 -13.53 -0.80 -0.66
C ARG A 89 -13.19 -0.26 -2.05
N HIS A 90 -11.99 0.28 -2.23
CA HIS A 90 -11.53 0.74 -3.52
C HIS A 90 -10.08 0.31 -3.78
N CYS A 91 -9.82 -0.17 -5.00
CA CYS A 91 -8.47 -0.37 -5.48
C CYS A 91 -8.14 0.76 -6.47
N PRO A 92 -7.29 1.75 -6.10
CA PRO A 92 -6.88 2.82 -7.03
C PRO A 92 -6.05 2.28 -8.22
N PHE A 93 -5.73 0.99 -8.20
CA PHE A 93 -5.01 0.27 -9.24
C PHE A 93 -5.87 -0.81 -9.93
N LEU A 94 -7.21 -0.77 -9.79
CA LEU A 94 -8.10 -1.88 -10.18
C LEU A 94 -7.83 -2.40 -11.61
N GLU A 95 -7.75 -1.50 -12.59
CA GLU A 95 -7.49 -1.85 -13.99
C GLU A 95 -6.19 -2.66 -14.16
N LEU A 96 -5.16 -2.35 -13.36
CA LEU A 96 -3.90 -3.09 -13.37
C LEU A 96 -4.00 -4.37 -12.52
N ALA A 97 -4.76 -4.35 -11.42
CA ALA A 97 -4.98 -5.51 -10.57
C ALA A 97 -5.71 -6.64 -11.29
N GLU A 98 -6.65 -6.32 -12.19
CA GLU A 98 -7.39 -7.30 -13.00
C GLU A 98 -6.48 -8.22 -13.81
N THR A 99 -5.34 -7.69 -14.28
CA THR A 99 -4.38 -8.45 -15.11
C THR A 99 -3.09 -8.81 -14.36
N GLN A 100 -2.74 -8.07 -13.30
CA GLN A 100 -1.47 -8.16 -12.60
C GLN A 100 -1.63 -8.21 -11.06
N ALA A 101 -2.68 -8.86 -10.55
CA ALA A 101 -2.90 -9.02 -9.09
C ALA A 101 -1.68 -9.57 -8.34
N GLY A 102 -0.91 -10.47 -8.97
CA GLY A 102 0.32 -11.03 -8.42
C GLY A 102 1.43 -10.01 -8.13
N VAL A 103 1.36 -8.82 -8.74
CA VAL A 103 2.27 -7.69 -8.51
C VAL A 103 1.59 -6.60 -7.70
N VAL A 104 0.36 -6.21 -8.06
CA VAL A 104 -0.35 -5.08 -7.45
C VAL A 104 -0.67 -5.33 -5.97
N CYS A 105 -1.20 -6.51 -5.62
CA CYS A 105 -1.57 -6.80 -4.24
C CYS A 105 -0.33 -6.84 -3.31
N PRO A 106 0.81 -7.44 -3.69
CA PRO A 106 2.04 -7.34 -2.91
C PRO A 106 2.60 -5.93 -2.78
N VAL A 107 2.52 -5.08 -3.82
CA VAL A 107 2.92 -3.66 -3.69
C VAL A 107 2.11 -3.02 -2.58
N HIS A 108 0.80 -3.15 -2.60
CA HIS A 108 -0.06 -2.52 -1.62
C HIS A 108 0.16 -3.08 -0.19
N LEU A 109 0.33 -4.40 -0.04
CA LEU A 109 0.78 -4.99 1.24
C LEU A 109 2.12 -4.40 1.71
N GLY A 110 3.03 -4.16 0.77
CA GLY A 110 4.33 -3.55 1.03
C GLY A 110 4.21 -2.14 1.57
N ILE A 111 3.31 -1.33 0.99
CA ILE A 111 3.04 0.05 1.42
C ILE A 111 2.68 0.08 2.91
N MET A 112 1.65 -0.68 3.31
CA MET A 112 1.21 -0.75 4.70
C MET A 112 2.32 -1.23 5.64
N ARG A 113 3.07 -2.26 5.24
CA ARG A 113 4.20 -2.78 6.04
C ARG A 113 5.33 -1.77 6.18
N GLY A 114 5.66 -1.05 5.11
CA GLY A 114 6.72 -0.04 5.10
C GLY A 114 6.39 1.13 6.01
N ALA A 115 5.14 1.59 5.97
CA ALA A 115 4.62 2.63 6.86
C ALA A 115 4.73 2.22 8.33
N LEU A 116 4.07 1.11 8.71
CA LEU A 116 4.04 0.62 10.08
C LEU A 116 5.44 0.34 10.63
N GLN A 117 6.34 -0.18 9.80
CA GLN A 117 7.74 -0.40 10.18
C GLN A 117 8.47 0.91 10.50
N THR A 118 8.37 1.93 9.63
CA THR A 118 9.02 3.24 9.84
C THR A 118 8.45 3.95 11.07
N TRP A 119 7.15 3.80 11.33
CA TRP A 119 6.48 4.42 12.48
C TRP A 119 6.76 3.69 13.80
N GLY A 120 7.46 2.55 13.77
CA GLY A 120 7.74 1.76 14.97
C GLY A 120 6.48 1.12 15.57
N ALA A 121 5.45 0.87 14.75
CA ALA A 121 4.19 0.32 15.21
C ALA A 121 4.38 -1.07 15.85
N PRO A 122 3.71 -1.38 16.97
CA PRO A 122 3.75 -2.70 17.61
C PRO A 122 2.98 -3.79 16.83
N VAL A 123 2.52 -3.48 15.61
CA VAL A 123 1.73 -4.35 14.75
C VAL A 123 2.24 -4.27 13.31
N THR A 124 1.92 -5.28 12.52
CA THR A 124 2.11 -5.27 11.06
C THR A 124 0.93 -5.92 10.35
N VAL A 125 0.85 -5.74 9.04
CA VAL A 125 -0.14 -6.44 8.20
C VAL A 125 0.45 -7.80 7.78
N ASP A 126 -0.11 -8.92 8.24
CA ASP A 126 0.41 -10.27 7.94
C ASP A 126 0.04 -10.73 6.52
N ARG A 127 -1.16 -10.35 6.05
CA ARG A 127 -1.56 -10.57 4.66
C ARG A 127 -2.66 -9.62 4.22
N LEU A 128 -2.84 -9.59 2.92
CA LEU A 128 -3.92 -8.91 2.23
C LEU A 128 -4.64 -9.95 1.38
N ASP A 129 -5.88 -10.26 1.75
CA ASP A 129 -6.75 -11.14 0.97
C ASP A 129 -7.53 -10.26 -0.01
N ALA A 130 -7.34 -10.47 -1.31
CA ALA A 130 -7.96 -9.65 -2.35
C ALA A 130 -9.36 -10.17 -2.71
N PHE A 131 -10.30 -9.25 -2.95
CA PHE A 131 -11.64 -9.54 -3.47
C PHE A 131 -12.42 -10.60 -2.68
N VAL A 132 -12.37 -10.53 -1.34
CA VAL A 132 -13.11 -11.45 -0.45
C VAL A 132 -14.63 -11.22 -0.49
N GLU A 133 -15.03 -10.02 -0.91
CA GLU A 133 -16.38 -9.61 -1.33
C GLU A 133 -16.21 -8.75 -2.60
N PRO A 134 -17.29 -8.42 -3.32
CA PRO A 134 -17.24 -7.37 -4.34
C PRO A 134 -16.54 -6.12 -3.79
N ASP A 135 -15.51 -5.71 -4.51
CA ASP A 135 -14.72 -4.51 -4.26
C ASP A 135 -14.00 -4.48 -2.90
N LEU A 136 -13.87 -5.62 -2.19
CA LEU A 136 -13.23 -5.68 -0.87
C LEU A 136 -11.90 -6.42 -0.88
N CYS A 137 -10.83 -5.71 -0.56
CA CYS A 137 -9.62 -6.34 -0.04
C CYS A 137 -9.62 -6.30 1.49
N LEU A 138 -9.12 -7.34 2.14
CA LEU A 138 -9.06 -7.44 3.61
C LEU A 138 -7.61 -7.53 4.08
N ALA A 139 -7.16 -6.49 4.78
CA ALA A 139 -5.86 -6.45 5.44
C ALA A 139 -5.99 -7.05 6.84
N HIS A 140 -5.16 -8.05 7.12
CA HIS A 140 -5.11 -8.70 8.43
C HIS A 140 -3.92 -8.20 9.21
N PHE A 141 -4.16 -7.78 10.46
CA PHE A 141 -3.10 -7.34 11.35
C PHE A 141 -2.67 -8.45 12.29
N THR A 142 -1.39 -8.40 12.66
CA THR A 142 -0.79 -9.21 13.71
C THR A 142 0.12 -8.34 14.57
N PRO A 143 0.20 -8.60 15.89
CA PRO A 143 1.26 -8.03 16.71
C PRO A 143 2.63 -8.41 16.19
N LEU A 144 3.61 -7.52 16.32
CA LEU A 144 5.02 -7.88 16.15
C LEU A 144 5.48 -8.67 17.37
N GLU A 145 6.23 -9.77 17.16
CA GLU A 145 6.78 -10.57 18.24
C GLU A 145 7.59 -9.68 19.20
N GLY A 146 7.16 -9.61 20.46
CA GLY A 146 7.76 -8.75 21.50
C GLY A 146 6.93 -7.53 21.93
N ALA A 147 5.83 -7.21 21.23
CA ALA A 147 4.93 -6.11 21.59
C ALA A 147 3.88 -6.46 22.66
N ILE A 148 3.76 -7.73 23.06
CA ILE A 148 2.93 -8.17 24.18
C ILE A 148 3.80 -8.08 25.45
N ARG A 149 3.88 -6.90 26.05
CA ARG A 149 4.38 -6.70 27.41
C ARG A 149 3.55 -5.68 28.15
#